data_AF-A0A5J4QKB6-F1
#
_entry.id   AF-A0A5J4QKB6-F1
#
_cell.length_a   1.000
_cell.length_b   1.000
_cell.length_c   1.000
_cell.angle_alpha   90.00
_cell.angle_beta   90.00
_cell.angle_gamma   90.00
#
_symmetry.space_group_name_H-M   'P 1'
#
loop_
_entity.id
_entity.type
_entity.pdbx_description
1 polymer ?
#
loop_
_entity_poly.entity_id
_entity_poly.type
_entity_poly.pdbx_seq_one_letter_code
_entity_poly.pdbx_strand_id
1 'polypeptide(L)'
;ANLAATQFRNALHLFPLPNSGFTPQVLTYSGFYNIGIKEIWDMIYEYFDFVKVNGYFEYRRNEQSKYWMYESINEQLKGNFYNNKKIKMELREKEQQVLNAELTSFAAAKRLLDIYFEEIKRE
;
A
#
# COMPACT_ATOMS: atom_id res chain seq x y z
N ALA A 1 10.43 -28.82 -0.83
CA ALA A 1 9.64 -27.99 -1.76
C ALA A 1 8.24 -28.55 -1.99
N ASN A 2 8.09 -29.79 -2.47
CA ASN A 2 6.79 -30.34 -2.89
C ASN A 2 5.73 -30.39 -1.79
N LEU A 3 6.10 -30.79 -0.56
CA LEU A 3 5.16 -30.80 0.58
C LEU A 3 4.62 -29.40 0.91
N ALA A 4 5.49 -28.39 0.95
CA ALA A 4 5.10 -27.01 1.18
C ALA A 4 4.20 -26.48 0.05
N ALA A 5 4.52 -26.80 -1.21
CA ALA A 5 3.69 -26.42 -2.35
C ALA A 5 2.28 -27.01 -2.24
N THR A 6 2.15 -28.29 -1.85
CA THR A 6 0.84 -28.92 -1.59
C THR A 6 0.08 -28.22 -0.46
N GLN A 7 0.76 -27.88 0.65
CA GLN A 7 0.15 -27.16 1.76
C GLN A 7 -0.39 -25.79 1.32
N PHE A 8 0.37 -25.04 0.51
CA PHE A 8 -0.09 -23.75 -0.03
C PHE A 8 -1.25 -23.90 -1.00
N ARG A 9 -1.25 -24.91 -1.89
CA ARG A 9 -2.41 -25.17 -2.77
C ARG A 9 -3.67 -25.42 -1.95
N ASN A 10 -3.58 -26.30 -0.96
CA ASN A 10 -4.72 -26.61 -0.09
C ASN A 10 -5.22 -25.37 0.65
N ALA A 11 -4.31 -24.54 1.17
CA ALA A 11 -4.68 -23.31 1.86
C ALA A 11 -5.35 -22.29 0.92
N LEU A 12 -4.83 -22.10 -0.29
CA LEU A 12 -5.38 -21.14 -1.25
C LEU A 12 -6.80 -21.50 -1.70
N HIS A 13 -7.14 -22.79 -1.74
CA HIS A 13 -8.52 -23.24 -1.99
C HIS A 13 -9.53 -22.89 -0.89
N LEU A 14 -9.07 -22.52 0.31
CA LEU A 14 -9.95 -22.09 1.42
C LEU A 14 -10.33 -20.60 1.33
N PHE A 15 -9.62 -19.82 0.53
CA PHE A 15 -9.93 -18.40 0.33
C PHE A 15 -10.98 -18.22 -0.77
N PRO A 16 -11.79 -17.14 -0.70
CA PRO A 16 -12.68 -16.79 -1.79
C PRO A 16 -11.88 -16.53 -3.08
N LEU A 17 -12.51 -16.77 -4.22
CA LEU A 17 -11.91 -16.49 -5.52
C LEU A 17 -11.56 -14.99 -5.61
N PRO A 18 -10.35 -14.63 -6.08
CA PRO A 18 -10.00 -13.22 -6.26
C PRO A 18 -10.95 -12.52 -7.22
N ASN A 19 -11.07 -11.19 -7.08
CA ASN A 19 -11.89 -10.37 -7.98
C ASN A 19 -11.48 -10.48 -9.46
N SER A 20 -10.24 -10.92 -9.75
CA SER A 20 -9.81 -11.21 -11.12
C SER A 20 -10.55 -12.38 -11.75
N GLY A 21 -11.07 -13.31 -10.93
CA GLY A 21 -11.55 -14.62 -11.33
C GLY A 21 -10.43 -15.66 -11.54
N PHE A 22 -9.15 -15.26 -11.46
CA PHE A 22 -8.03 -16.16 -11.71
C PHE A 22 -7.68 -16.95 -10.44
N THR A 23 -7.70 -18.27 -10.52
CA THR A 23 -7.31 -19.15 -9.40
C THR A 23 -5.80 -19.11 -9.19
N PRO A 24 -5.31 -18.70 -8.01
CA PRO A 24 -3.87 -18.66 -7.74
C PRO A 24 -3.18 -20.02 -7.93
N GLN A 25 -2.08 -20.02 -8.68
CA GLN A 25 -1.28 -21.21 -8.96
C GLN A 25 -0.08 -21.30 -8.00
N VAL A 26 0.29 -22.51 -7.59
CA VAL A 26 1.48 -22.76 -6.77
C VAL A 26 2.45 -23.65 -7.53
N LEU A 27 3.60 -23.07 -7.86
CA LEU A 27 4.69 -23.70 -8.59
C LEU A 27 5.96 -23.68 -7.74
N THR A 28 6.86 -24.63 -7.97
CA THR A 28 8.18 -24.67 -7.34
C THR A 28 9.25 -24.39 -8.38
N TYR A 29 10.25 -23.59 -8.03
CA TYR A 29 11.36 -23.29 -8.92
C TYR A 29 12.68 -23.27 -8.13
N SER A 30 13.80 -23.33 -8.85
CA SER A 30 15.13 -23.03 -8.31
C SER A 30 15.83 -22.07 -9.24
N GLY A 31 16.06 -20.83 -8.79
CA GLY A 31 16.82 -19.84 -9.55
C GLY A 31 18.29 -20.25 -9.73
N PHE A 32 18.88 -20.93 -8.75
CA PHE A 32 20.27 -21.38 -8.81
C PHE A 32 20.48 -22.49 -9.87
N TYR A 33 19.56 -23.46 -9.93
CA TYR A 33 19.62 -24.55 -10.91
C TYR A 33 18.85 -24.27 -12.20
N ASN A 34 18.25 -23.09 -12.34
CA ASN A 34 17.39 -22.71 -13.46
C ASN A 34 16.22 -23.69 -13.73
N ILE A 35 15.62 -24.24 -12.67
CA ILE A 35 14.50 -25.20 -12.75
C ILE A 35 13.19 -24.44 -12.53
N GLY A 36 12.16 -24.70 -13.35
CA GLY A 36 10.81 -24.17 -13.13
C GLY A 36 10.59 -22.72 -13.58
N ILE A 37 11.63 -22.04 -14.09
CA ILE A 37 11.55 -20.62 -14.48
C ILE A 37 10.62 -20.42 -15.68
N LYS A 38 10.70 -21.32 -16.67
CA LYS A 38 9.84 -21.25 -17.87
C LYS A 38 8.37 -21.40 -17.48
N GLU A 39 8.06 -22.37 -16.63
CA GLU A 39 6.71 -22.67 -16.17
C GLU A 39 6.12 -21.51 -15.37
N ILE A 40 6.94 -20.83 -14.55
CA ILE A 40 6.53 -19.59 -13.88
C ILE A 40 6.19 -18.51 -14.90
N TRP A 41 7.01 -18.35 -15.93
CA TRP A 41 6.80 -17.32 -16.96
C TRP A 41 5.56 -17.60 -17.81
N ASP A 42 5.34 -18.85 -18.19
CA ASP A 42 4.14 -19.29 -18.91
C ASP A 42 2.87 -19.01 -18.08
N MET A 43 2.89 -19.30 -16.77
CA MET A 43 1.78 -18.99 -15.86
C MET A 43 1.51 -17.48 -15.75
N ILE A 44 2.56 -16.65 -15.76
CA ILE A 44 2.41 -15.19 -15.77
C ILE A 44 1.68 -14.74 -17.05
N TYR A 45 2.06 -15.27 -18.22
CA TYR A 45 1.38 -14.94 -19.48
C TYR A 45 -0.08 -15.40 -19.47
N GLU A 46 -0.36 -16.62 -19.00
CA GLU A 46 -1.72 -17.13 -18.84
C GLU A 46 -2.57 -16.20 -17.98
N TYR A 47 -2.03 -15.71 -16.86
CA TYR A 47 -2.71 -14.72 -16.02
C TYR A 47 -3.01 -13.44 -16.81
N PHE A 48 -2.02 -12.86 -17.50
CA PHE A 48 -2.21 -11.63 -18.26
C PHE A 48 -3.27 -11.78 -19.35
N ASP A 49 -3.26 -12.88 -20.09
CA ASP A 49 -4.26 -13.16 -21.12
C ASP A 49 -5.65 -13.28 -20.48
N PHE A 50 -5.77 -14.04 -19.39
CA PHE A 50 -7.02 -14.20 -18.66
C PHE A 50 -7.61 -12.86 -18.19
N VAL A 51 -6.80 -12.02 -17.53
CA VAL A 51 -7.30 -10.74 -16.96
C VAL A 51 -7.50 -9.65 -18.00
N LYS A 52 -6.84 -9.73 -19.16
CA LYS A 52 -7.11 -8.82 -20.28
C LYS A 52 -8.39 -9.21 -20.99
N VAL A 53 -8.60 -10.50 -21.25
CA VAL A 53 -9.81 -11.01 -21.92
C VAL A 53 -11.07 -10.67 -21.12
N ASN A 54 -11.00 -10.74 -19.79
CA ASN A 54 -12.14 -10.41 -18.93
C ASN A 54 -12.22 -8.93 -18.51
N GLY A 55 -11.32 -8.07 -19.01
CA GLY A 55 -11.28 -6.62 -18.74
C GLY A 55 -10.84 -6.21 -17.32
N TYR A 56 -10.52 -7.17 -16.46
CA TYR A 56 -10.07 -6.89 -15.09
C TYR A 56 -8.73 -6.15 -15.06
N PHE A 57 -7.86 -6.38 -16.04
CA PHE A 57 -6.55 -5.76 -16.11
C PHE A 57 -6.63 -4.23 -16.14
N GLU A 58 -7.40 -3.68 -17.09
CA GLU A 58 -7.62 -2.25 -17.25
C GLU A 58 -8.36 -1.66 -16.04
N TYR A 59 -9.38 -2.36 -15.53
CA TYR A 59 -10.08 -1.96 -14.31
C TYR A 59 -9.11 -1.79 -13.13
N ARG A 60 -8.24 -2.79 -12.88
CA ARG A 60 -7.27 -2.73 -11.78
C ARG A 60 -6.22 -1.65 -11.97
N ARG A 61 -5.74 -1.45 -13.18
CA ARG A 61 -4.81 -0.35 -13.47
C ARG A 61 -5.43 1.01 -13.17
N ASN A 62 -6.68 1.23 -13.57
CA ASN A 62 -7.37 2.49 -13.30
C ASN A 62 -7.56 2.72 -11.79
N GLU A 63 -7.94 1.68 -11.05
CA GLU A 63 -8.04 1.76 -9.59
C GLU A 63 -6.69 2.05 -8.93
N GLN A 64 -5.61 1.43 -9.41
CA GLN A 64 -4.24 1.71 -8.95
C GLN A 64 -3.80 3.14 -9.29
N SER A 65 -4.09 3.65 -10.49
CA SER A 65 -3.78 5.03 -10.87
C SER A 65 -4.51 6.03 -9.99
N LYS A 66 -5.79 5.79 -9.71
CA LYS A 66 -6.58 6.60 -8.76
C LYS A 66 -5.97 6.56 -7.36
N TYR A 67 -5.60 5.36 -6.88
CA TYR A 67 -4.94 5.19 -5.59
C TYR A 67 -3.63 5.99 -5.52
N TRP A 68 -2.75 5.85 -6.52
CA TRP A 68 -1.48 6.55 -6.56
C TRP A 68 -1.63 8.06 -6.64
N MET A 69 -2.67 8.57 -7.30
CA MET A 69 -2.99 10.00 -7.27
C MET A 69 -3.26 10.49 -5.84
N TYR A 70 -4.13 9.80 -5.10
CA TYR A 70 -4.44 10.16 -3.70
C TYR A 70 -3.22 10.00 -2.78
N GLU A 71 -2.47 8.90 -2.90
CA GLU A 71 -1.25 8.70 -2.12
C GLU A 71 -0.21 9.79 -2.39
N SER A 72 -0.04 10.19 -3.65
CA SER A 72 0.88 11.29 -4.00
C SER A 72 0.46 12.60 -3.34
N ILE A 73 -0.84 12.92 -3.34
CA ILE A 73 -1.36 14.11 -2.65
C ILE A 73 -1.09 14.02 -1.15
N ASN A 74 -1.42 12.88 -0.53
CA ASN A 74 -1.26 12.67 0.91
C ASN A 74 0.20 12.76 1.34
N GLU A 75 1.11 12.14 0.61
CA GLU A 75 2.54 12.18 0.93
C GLU A 75 3.13 13.59 0.74
N GLN A 76 2.69 14.33 -0.27
CA GLN A 76 3.10 15.73 -0.42
C GLN A 76 2.55 16.60 0.72
N LEU A 77 1.28 16.45 1.10
CA LEU A 77 0.69 17.19 2.22
C LEU A 77 1.37 16.86 3.55
N LYS A 78 1.56 15.57 3.87
CA LYS A 78 2.30 15.12 5.05
C LYS A 78 3.73 15.65 5.03
N GLY A 79 4.40 15.51 3.89
CA GLY A 79 5.78 15.97 3.69
C GLY A 79 5.90 17.47 3.95
N ASN A 80 5.01 18.29 3.39
CA ASN A 80 5.00 19.73 3.59
C ASN A 80 4.72 20.11 5.05
N PHE A 81 3.76 19.44 5.68
CA PHE A 81 3.42 19.66 7.10
C PHE A 81 4.59 19.32 8.03
N TYR A 82 5.09 18.08 7.95
CA TYR A 82 6.14 17.61 8.84
C TYR A 82 7.51 18.21 8.53
N ASN A 83 7.76 18.71 7.32
CA ASN A 83 9.00 19.42 6.99
C ASN A 83 8.99 20.91 7.33
N ASN A 84 7.82 21.47 7.63
CA ASN A 84 7.73 22.85 8.06
C ASN A 84 8.51 23.11 9.35
N LYS A 85 9.34 24.16 9.38
CA LYS A 85 10.24 24.46 10.52
C LYS A 85 9.47 24.75 11.80
N LYS A 86 8.38 25.54 11.71
CA LYS A 86 7.55 25.89 12.85
C LYS A 86 6.82 24.68 13.40
N ILE A 87 6.25 23.85 12.52
CA ILE A 87 5.60 22.60 12.92
C ILE A 87 6.57 21.63 13.58
N LYS A 88 7.79 21.45 13.04
CA LYS A 88 8.81 20.61 13.68
C LYS A 88 9.12 21.01 15.12
N MET A 89 9.12 22.31 15.41
CA MET A 89 9.36 22.82 16.76
C MET A 89 8.16 22.55 17.68
N GLU A 90 6.96 22.91 17.25
CA GLU A 90 5.72 22.77 18.03
C GLU A 90 5.34 21.30 18.27
N LEU A 91 5.63 20.43 17.29
CA LEU A 91 5.26 19.01 17.34
C LEU A 91 5.81 18.32 18.58
N ARG A 92 7.08 18.58 18.94
CA ARG A 92 7.72 17.98 20.13
C ARG A 92 7.02 18.36 21.43
N GLU A 93 6.61 19.63 21.56
CA GLU A 93 5.90 20.10 22.75
C GLU A 93 4.50 19.48 22.82
N LYS A 94 3.78 19.43 21.69
CA LYS A 94 2.43 18.87 21.65
C LYS A 94 2.40 17.36 21.87
N GLU A 95 3.40 16.64 21.38
CA GLU A 95 3.59 15.22 21.69
C GLU A 95 3.75 15.01 23.21
N GLN A 96 4.60 15.81 23.86
CA GLN A 96 4.78 15.69 25.31
C GLN A 96 3.48 16.02 26.09
N GLN A 97 2.75 17.06 25.68
CA GLN A 97 1.46 17.42 26.28
C GLN A 97 0.43 16.28 26.14
N VAL A 98 0.44 15.55 25.02
CA VAL A 98 -0.43 14.37 24.83
C VAL A 98 -0.01 13.22 25.73
N LEU A 99 1.28 12.92 25.80
CA LEU A 99 1.81 11.84 26.64
C LEU A 99 1.58 12.09 28.15
N ASN A 100 1.59 13.36 28.55
CA ASN A 100 1.29 13.79 29.92
C ASN A 100 -0.22 13.91 30.22
N ALA A 101 -1.10 13.61 29.25
CA ALA A 101 -2.54 13.81 29.34
C ALA A 101 -3.00 15.26 29.60
N GLU A 102 -2.15 16.25 29.26
CA GLU A 102 -2.47 17.68 29.31
C GLU A 102 -3.31 18.11 28.10
N LEU A 103 -3.18 17.38 26.98
CA LEU A 103 -4.00 17.53 25.78
C LEU A 103 -4.46 16.18 25.25
N THR A 104 -5.65 16.16 24.63
CA THR A 104 -6.07 15.01 23.83
C THR A 104 -5.32 15.00 22.50
N SER A 105 -5.12 13.80 21.94
CA SER A 105 -4.50 13.61 20.62
C SER A 105 -5.17 14.45 19.52
N PHE A 106 -6.50 14.53 19.54
CA PHE A 106 -7.27 15.34 18.58
C PHE A 106 -7.07 16.85 18.78
N ALA A 107 -7.01 17.33 20.02
CA ALA A 107 -6.79 18.75 20.29
C ALA A 107 -5.37 19.19 19.89
N ALA A 108 -4.36 18.36 20.17
CA ALA A 108 -2.99 18.58 19.74
C ALA A 108 -2.86 18.61 18.22
N ALA A 109 -3.43 17.63 17.52
CA ALA A 109 -3.44 17.58 16.05
C ALA A 109 -4.11 18.81 15.44
N LYS A 110 -5.27 19.22 15.95
CA LYS A 110 -5.97 20.42 15.48
C LYS A 110 -5.12 21.67 15.64
N ARG A 111 -4.50 21.88 16.82
CA ARG A 111 -3.64 23.05 17.06
C ARG A 111 -2.45 23.10 16.09
N LEU A 112 -1.80 21.97 15.83
CA LEU A 112 -0.70 21.92 14.86
C LEU A 112 -1.17 22.23 13.44
N LEU A 113 -2.34 21.72 13.03
CA LEU A 113 -2.95 22.03 11.73
C LEU A 113 -3.32 23.51 11.61
N ASP A 114 -3.89 24.11 12.66
CA ASP A 114 -4.23 25.54 12.69
C ASP A 114 -2.96 26.39 12.52
N ILE A 115 -1.88 26.07 13.24
CA ILE A 115 -0.58 26.73 13.10
C ILE A 115 -0.03 26.61 11.67
N TYR A 116 -0.14 25.44 11.07
CA TYR A 116 0.34 25.18 9.70
C TYR A 116 -0.44 26.01 8.67
N PHE A 117 -1.77 26.01 8.74
CA PHE A 117 -2.59 26.77 7.80
C PHE A 117 -2.46 28.29 7.98
N GLU A 118 -2.22 28.77 9.19
CA GLU A 118 -1.90 30.18 9.42
C GLU A 118 -0.58 30.60 8.79
N GLU A 119 0.41 29.72 8.77
CA GLU A 119 1.72 30.02 8.19
C GLU A 119 1.65 30.05 6.66
N ILE A 120 1.01 29.05 6.02
CA ILE A 120 0.82 29.04 4.56
C ILE A 120 0.06 30.28 4.07
N LYS A 121 -0.90 30.80 4.84
CA LYS A 121 -1.64 32.02 4.47
C LYS A 121 -0.79 33.30 4.49
N ARG A 122 0.37 33.28 5.15
CA ARG A 122 1.25 34.45 5.29
C ARG A 122 2.32 34.52 4.19
N GLU A 123 2.53 33.42 3.47
CA GLU A 123 3.36 33.34 2.26
C GLU A 123 2.58 33.77 1.02
#